data_AF-A0A7X9FY14-F1
#
_entry.id   AF-A0A7X9FY14-F1
#
_cell.length_a   1.000
_cell.length_b   1.000
_cell.length_c   1.000
_cell.angle_alpha   90.00
_cell.angle_beta   90.00
_cell.angle_gamma   90.00
#
_symmetry.space_group_name_H-M   'P 1'
#
loop_
_entity.id
_entity.type
_entity.pdbx_description
1 polymer ?
#
loop_
_entity_poly.entity_id
_entity_poly.type
_entity_poly.pdbx_seq_one_letter_code
_entity_poly.pdbx_strand_id
1 'polypeptide(L)'
;MTTAKFNHKTIFYLAAVSLVFYLIFYFWLKPAGKELAPDEAQAARLMAEAEKVIYSCQEKLGLLPGKNPFDPMKTGLIGLESSPLTTTLGQLEAKRTTTNPAMAALLVRLLHQAGVKKGQVVAAGASGSFPALAVAAYCAARAMEVKLLVIVSLGASQWGANQPDFTWLSIEKCLRQA
;
A
#
# COMPACT_ATOMS: atom_id res chain seq x y z
N MET A 1 34.09 24.76 24.58
CA MET A 1 32.95 23.82 24.57
C MET A 1 33.40 22.54 25.25
N THR A 2 33.04 22.34 26.52
CA THR A 2 33.35 21.13 27.29
C THR A 2 32.47 19.98 26.82
N THR A 3 33.07 18.99 26.18
CA THR A 3 32.40 17.73 25.84
C THR A 3 32.03 17.01 27.14
N ALA A 4 30.74 16.91 27.45
CA ALA A 4 30.27 16.12 28.58
C ALA A 4 30.73 14.66 28.39
N LYS A 5 31.67 14.18 29.22
CA LYS A 5 32.05 12.77 29.26
C LYS A 5 30.93 11.99 29.93
N PHE A 6 30.06 11.37 29.14
CA PHE A 6 29.02 10.50 29.69
C PHE A 6 29.67 9.33 30.44
N ASN A 7 29.31 9.18 31.70
CA ASN A 7 29.78 8.09 32.56
C ASN A 7 29.12 6.78 32.08
N HIS A 8 29.90 5.71 31.90
CA HIS A 8 29.39 4.38 31.55
C HIS A 8 28.21 3.92 32.45
N LYS A 9 28.20 4.30 33.74
CA LYS A 9 27.10 4.05 34.67
C LYS A 9 25.81 4.74 34.26
N THR A 10 25.90 5.97 33.74
CA THR A 10 24.76 6.72 33.21
C THR A 10 24.19 6.03 31.97
N ILE A 11 25.04 5.48 31.10
CA ILE A 11 24.61 4.73 29.91
C ILE A 11 23.87 3.45 30.33
N PHE A 12 24.43 2.66 31.26
CA PHE A 12 23.77 1.46 31.78
C PHE A 12 22.44 1.77 32.49
N TYR A 13 22.38 2.88 33.22
CA TYR A 13 21.16 3.33 33.87
C TYR A 13 20.07 3.69 32.83
N LEU A 14 20.42 4.48 31.80
CA LEU A 14 19.48 4.84 30.73
C LEU A 14 19.02 3.60 29.95
N ALA A 15 19.90 2.65 29.69
CA ALA A 15 19.55 1.38 29.04
C ALA A 15 18.57 0.56 29.89
N ALA A 16 18.80 0.47 31.21
CA ALA A 16 17.91 -0.23 32.13
C ALA A 16 16.53 0.45 32.20
N VAL A 17 16.49 1.78 32.30
CA VAL A 17 15.24 2.55 32.29
C VAL A 17 14.48 2.35 30.97
N SER A 18 15.17 2.43 29.83
CA SER A 18 14.57 2.17 28.51
C SER A 18 14.02 0.75 28.39
N LEU A 19 14.76 -0.25 28.89
CA LEU A 19 14.32 -1.65 28.92
C LEU A 19 13.07 -1.81 29.79
N VAL A 20 13.01 -1.17 30.96
CA VAL A 20 11.83 -1.19 31.82
C VAL A 20 10.62 -0.59 31.10
N PHE A 21 10.76 0.58 30.45
CA PHE A 21 9.68 1.17 29.67
C PHE A 21 9.25 0.28 28.50
N TYR A 22 10.19 -0.37 27.81
CA TYR A 22 9.91 -1.31 26.74
C TYR A 22 9.12 -2.53 27.26
N LEU A 23 9.51 -3.11 28.39
CA LEU A 23 8.82 -4.25 28.99
C LEU A 23 7.42 -3.87 29.48
N ILE A 24 7.25 -2.68 30.09
CA ILE A 24 5.94 -2.16 30.46
C ILE A 24 5.07 -2.00 29.21
N PHE A 25 5.60 -1.40 28.15
CA PHE A 25 4.89 -1.27 26.88
C PHE A 25 4.48 -2.64 26.31
N TYR A 26 5.42 -3.57 26.25
CA TYR A 26 5.21 -4.89 25.64
C TYR A 26 4.19 -5.75 26.40
N PHE A 27 4.23 -5.74 27.74
CA PHE A 27 3.37 -6.60 28.55
C PHE A 27 2.06 -5.94 28.99
N TRP A 28 2.02 -4.61 29.14
CA TRP A 28 0.88 -3.92 29.75
C TRP A 28 0.10 -3.06 28.77
N LEU A 29 0.73 -2.51 27.73
CA LEU A 29 -0.01 -1.84 26.68
C LEU A 29 -0.48 -2.88 25.66
N LYS A 30 -1.72 -3.35 25.85
CA LYS A 30 -2.43 -4.05 24.77
C LYS A 30 -2.41 -3.15 23.53
N PRO A 31 -2.14 -3.69 22.33
CA PRO A 31 -2.24 -2.91 21.11
C PRO A 31 -3.61 -2.24 21.08
N ALA A 32 -3.64 -0.91 20.98
CA ALA A 32 -4.89 -0.13 20.96
C ALA A 32 -5.70 -0.34 19.67
N GLY A 33 -5.35 -1.34 18.86
CA GLY A 33 -6.00 -1.68 17.60
C GLY A 33 -7.05 -2.77 17.79
N LYS A 34 -8.23 -2.56 17.21
CA LYS A 34 -9.20 -3.63 17.00
C LYS A 34 -8.58 -4.68 16.09
N GLU A 35 -8.68 -5.95 16.46
CA GLU A 35 -8.26 -7.08 15.61
C GLU A 35 -8.88 -6.95 14.21
N LEU A 36 -8.10 -7.30 13.18
CA LEU A 36 -8.60 -7.30 11.82
C LEU A 36 -9.68 -8.37 11.67
N ALA A 37 -10.79 -8.01 11.03
CA ALA A 37 -11.77 -9.00 10.63
C ALA A 37 -11.16 -10.00 9.62
N PRO A 38 -11.68 -11.23 9.50
CA PRO A 38 -11.09 -12.25 8.60
C PRO A 38 -10.95 -11.80 7.15
N ASP A 39 -11.94 -11.06 6.63
CA ASP A 39 -11.96 -10.49 5.29
C ASP A 39 -11.05 -9.26 5.16
N GLU A 40 -10.91 -8.42 6.19
CA GLU A 40 -9.90 -7.36 6.24
C GLU A 40 -8.49 -7.96 6.11
N ALA A 41 -8.19 -9.02 6.88
CA ALA A 41 -6.92 -9.73 6.81
C ALA A 41 -6.71 -10.42 5.45
N GLN A 42 -7.77 -10.97 4.85
CA GLN A 42 -7.73 -11.56 3.52
C GLN A 42 -7.44 -10.50 2.44
N ALA A 43 -8.11 -9.34 2.49
CA ALA A 43 -7.90 -8.26 1.54
C ALA A 43 -6.45 -7.75 1.56
N ALA A 44 -5.87 -7.60 2.75
CA ALA A 44 -4.46 -7.24 2.89
C ALA A 44 -3.52 -8.29 2.29
N ARG A 45 -3.77 -9.59 2.53
CA ARG A 45 -2.98 -10.67 1.90
C ARG A 45 -3.08 -10.63 0.37
N LEU A 46 -4.29 -10.49 -0.17
CA LEU A 46 -4.54 -10.39 -1.61
C LEU A 46 -3.82 -9.19 -2.24
N MET A 47 -3.77 -8.04 -1.56
CA MET A 47 -3.06 -6.87 -2.07
C MET A 47 -1.53 -7.09 -2.08
N ALA A 48 -0.98 -7.69 -1.04
CA ALA A 48 0.45 -8.02 -1.00
C ALA A 48 0.85 -9.05 -2.08
N GLU A 49 -0.04 -9.99 -2.41
CA GLU A 49 0.13 -10.91 -3.54
C GLU A 49 0.04 -10.19 -4.89
N ALA A 50 -0.95 -9.31 -5.04
CA ALA A 50 -1.12 -8.50 -6.26
C ALA A 50 0.10 -7.63 -6.55
N GLU A 51 0.69 -6.99 -5.54
CA GLU A 51 1.93 -6.21 -5.66
C GLU A 51 3.09 -7.04 -6.20
N LYS A 52 3.27 -8.27 -5.68
CA LYS A 52 4.30 -9.19 -6.20
C LYS A 52 4.06 -9.54 -7.67
N VAL A 53 2.81 -9.83 -8.04
CA VAL A 53 2.43 -10.12 -9.42
C VAL A 53 2.75 -8.93 -10.34
N ILE A 54 2.37 -7.72 -9.93
CA ILE A 54 2.59 -6.48 -10.70
C ILE A 54 4.09 -6.20 -10.86
N TYR A 55 4.85 -6.33 -9.77
CA TYR A 55 6.30 -6.15 -9.80
C TYR A 55 6.97 -7.14 -10.76
N SER A 56 6.66 -8.44 -10.65
CA SER A 56 7.20 -9.46 -11.56
C SER A 56 6.70 -9.30 -13.00
N CYS A 57 5.51 -8.74 -13.21
CA CYS A 57 5.02 -8.46 -14.56
C CYS A 57 5.87 -7.39 -15.26
N GLN A 58 6.31 -6.36 -14.54
CA GLN A 58 7.24 -5.37 -15.08
C GLN A 58 8.58 -6.01 -15.48
N GLU A 59 9.13 -6.88 -14.63
CA GLU A 59 10.37 -7.60 -14.94
C GLU A 59 10.23 -8.45 -16.22
N LYS A 60 9.09 -9.14 -16.38
CA LYS A 60 8.80 -9.94 -17.59
C LYS A 60 8.67 -9.09 -18.86
N LEU A 61 8.28 -7.82 -18.73
CA LEU A 61 8.22 -6.86 -19.83
C LEU A 61 9.58 -6.20 -20.12
N GLY A 62 10.66 -6.62 -19.45
CA GLY A 62 12.00 -6.06 -19.62
C GLY A 62 12.21 -4.73 -18.91
N LEU A 63 11.26 -4.30 -18.07
CA LEU A 63 11.42 -3.12 -17.23
C LEU A 63 12.30 -3.46 -16.03
N LEU A 64 12.87 -2.41 -15.41
CA LEU A 64 13.81 -2.55 -14.30
C LEU A 64 13.22 -1.93 -13.01
N PRO A 65 12.10 -2.44 -12.47
CA PRO A 65 11.45 -1.86 -11.30
C PRO A 65 12.38 -1.86 -10.06
N GLY A 66 13.32 -2.81 -9.97
CA GLY A 66 14.33 -2.84 -8.91
C GLY A 66 15.34 -1.69 -8.93
N LYS A 67 15.39 -0.89 -10.00
CA LYS A 67 16.21 0.34 -10.08
C LYS A 67 15.43 1.59 -9.67
N ASN A 68 14.14 1.48 -9.36
CA ASN A 68 13.34 2.64 -8.94
C ASN A 68 13.61 2.97 -7.46
N PRO A 69 14.36 4.06 -7.13
CA PRO A 69 14.61 4.41 -5.73
C PRO A 69 13.34 4.94 -5.03
N PHE A 70 12.30 5.26 -5.81
CA PHE A 70 11.05 5.80 -5.30
C PHE A 70 10.08 4.71 -4.84
N ASP A 71 10.34 3.43 -5.15
CA ASP A 71 9.55 2.26 -4.70
C ASP A 71 10.38 1.32 -3.80
N PRO A 72 10.76 1.75 -2.58
CA PRO A 72 11.61 0.94 -1.70
C PRO A 72 10.97 -0.39 -1.28
N MET A 73 9.63 -0.46 -1.32
CA MET A 73 8.86 -1.64 -0.96
C MET A 73 8.65 -2.61 -2.14
N LYS A 74 9.17 -2.29 -3.34
CA LYS A 74 9.09 -3.15 -4.53
C LYS A 74 7.66 -3.55 -4.86
N THR A 75 6.75 -2.58 -4.81
CA THR A 75 5.31 -2.78 -5.02
C THR A 75 4.95 -2.84 -6.49
N GLY A 76 5.79 -2.23 -7.34
CA GLY A 76 5.53 -2.05 -8.76
C GLY A 76 4.45 -1.00 -9.06
N LEU A 77 3.99 -0.25 -8.05
CA LEU A 77 2.86 0.67 -8.15
C LEU A 77 3.25 2.15 -8.08
N ILE A 78 4.54 2.46 -7.93
CA ILE A 78 5.08 3.82 -7.99
C ILE A 78 5.66 4.05 -9.39
N GLY A 79 5.06 4.96 -10.14
CA GLY A 79 5.54 5.33 -11.47
C GLY A 79 6.68 6.34 -11.45
N LEU A 80 6.78 7.11 -12.53
CA LEU A 80 7.85 8.06 -12.78
C LEU A 80 7.51 9.43 -12.19
N GLU A 81 8.54 10.21 -11.84
CA GLU A 81 8.39 11.62 -11.46
C GLU A 81 7.75 12.45 -12.58
N SER A 82 8.14 12.16 -13.83
CA SER A 82 7.61 12.80 -15.02
C SER A 82 7.62 11.85 -16.21
N SER A 83 6.62 11.98 -17.07
CA SER A 83 6.43 11.17 -18.28
C SER A 83 5.48 11.92 -19.23
N PRO A 84 5.37 11.51 -20.50
CA PRO A 84 4.33 12.03 -21.41
C PRO A 84 2.89 11.78 -20.94
N LEU A 85 2.67 10.84 -20.01
CA LEU A 85 1.35 10.55 -19.45
C LEU A 85 1.05 11.34 -18.16
N THR A 86 2.02 12.10 -17.66
CA THR A 86 1.87 12.87 -16.42
C THR A 86 0.92 14.04 -16.64
N THR A 87 -0.24 14.01 -16.00
CA THR A 87 -1.27 15.05 -16.15
C THR A 87 -1.10 16.20 -15.17
N THR A 88 -0.62 15.93 -13.97
CA THR A 88 -0.58 16.86 -12.84
C THR A 88 0.52 16.50 -11.85
N LEU A 89 0.90 17.45 -11.00
CA LEU A 89 1.79 17.23 -9.87
C LEU A 89 1.18 16.26 -8.85
N GLY A 90 2.03 15.48 -8.18
CA GLY A 90 1.61 14.49 -7.19
C GLY A 90 2.57 14.45 -6.00
N GLN A 91 2.09 13.96 -4.86
CA GLN A 91 2.90 13.76 -3.65
C GLN A 91 3.35 12.30 -3.57
N LEU A 92 4.66 12.07 -3.58
CA LEU A 92 5.24 10.73 -3.55
C LEU A 92 4.87 9.97 -2.27
N GLU A 93 4.87 10.68 -1.13
CA GLU A 93 4.52 10.15 0.18
C GLU A 93 3.10 9.61 0.17
N ALA A 94 2.16 10.39 -0.38
CA ALA A 94 0.77 9.96 -0.52
C ALA A 94 0.66 8.70 -1.39
N LYS A 95 1.42 8.60 -2.50
CA LYS A 95 1.41 7.38 -3.33
C LYS A 95 1.92 6.17 -2.56
N ARG A 96 3.08 6.29 -1.91
CA ARG A 96 3.68 5.24 -1.08
C ARG A 96 2.78 4.79 0.07
N THR A 97 2.03 5.70 0.70
CA THR A 97 1.04 5.33 1.72
C THR A 97 -0.03 4.40 1.15
N THR A 98 -0.46 4.63 -0.10
CA THR A 98 -1.50 3.80 -0.73
C THR A 98 -1.02 2.42 -1.16
N THR A 99 0.29 2.19 -1.28
CA THR A 99 0.87 0.86 -1.57
C THR A 99 1.07 0.01 -0.32
N ASN A 100 0.48 0.38 0.82
CA ASN A 100 0.48 -0.48 1.99
C ASN A 100 -0.70 -1.46 1.88
N PRO A 101 -0.48 -2.79 1.95
CA PRO A 101 -1.56 -3.77 1.86
C PRO A 101 -2.69 -3.58 2.89
N ALA A 102 -2.42 -2.93 4.03
CA ALA A 102 -3.44 -2.53 4.99
C ALA A 102 -4.50 -1.59 4.42
N MET A 103 -4.24 -0.95 3.26
CA MET A 103 -5.22 -0.12 2.56
C MET A 103 -6.40 -0.95 2.03
N ALA A 104 -6.17 -2.19 1.59
CA ALA A 104 -7.24 -3.10 1.20
C ALA A 104 -8.08 -3.53 2.42
N ALA A 105 -7.44 -3.80 3.56
CA ALA A 105 -8.14 -4.05 4.82
C ALA A 105 -8.99 -2.85 5.26
N LEU A 106 -8.44 -1.64 5.14
CA LEU A 106 -9.17 -0.41 5.44
C LEU A 106 -10.40 -0.25 4.54
N LEU A 107 -10.29 -0.54 3.24
CA LEU A 107 -11.42 -0.50 2.33
C LEU A 107 -12.52 -1.49 2.71
N VAL A 108 -12.16 -2.72 3.11
CA VAL A 108 -13.14 -3.69 3.64
C VAL A 108 -13.88 -3.12 4.86
N ARG A 109 -13.14 -2.53 5.80
CA ARG A 109 -13.72 -1.89 6.99
C ARG A 109 -14.70 -0.78 6.63
N LEU A 110 -14.32 0.10 5.70
CA LEU A 110 -15.15 1.22 5.25
C LEU A 110 -16.41 0.74 4.52
N LEU A 111 -16.31 -0.31 3.71
CA LEU A 111 -17.46 -0.91 3.03
C LEU A 111 -18.43 -1.57 4.01
N HIS A 112 -17.92 -2.27 5.04
CA HIS A 112 -18.77 -2.77 6.13
C HIS A 112 -19.47 -1.65 6.90
N GLN A 113 -18.75 -0.56 7.21
CA GLN A 113 -19.34 0.61 7.86
C GLN A 113 -20.42 1.28 6.99
N ALA A 114 -20.26 1.23 5.66
CA ALA A 114 -21.27 1.68 4.70
C ALA A 114 -22.43 0.68 4.53
N GLY A 115 -22.42 -0.46 5.23
CA GLY A 115 -23.49 -1.46 5.19
C GLY A 115 -23.45 -2.40 3.99
N VAL A 116 -22.31 -2.47 3.27
CA VAL A 116 -22.12 -3.36 2.13
C VAL A 116 -22.10 -4.82 2.60
N LYS A 117 -22.81 -5.68 1.87
CA LYS A 117 -22.93 -7.12 2.16
C LYS A 117 -22.49 -7.95 0.96
N LYS A 118 -22.05 -9.17 1.24
CA LYS A 118 -21.75 -10.21 0.24
C LYS A 118 -22.84 -10.28 -0.84
N GLY A 119 -22.43 -10.42 -2.10
CA GLY A 119 -23.31 -10.52 -3.26
C GLY A 119 -23.86 -9.19 -3.77
N GLN A 120 -23.65 -8.07 -3.08
CA GLN A 120 -24.03 -6.75 -3.58
C GLN A 120 -23.07 -6.24 -4.66
N VAL A 121 -23.49 -5.19 -5.35
CA VAL A 121 -22.70 -4.50 -6.37
C VAL A 121 -22.13 -3.21 -5.80
N VAL A 122 -20.83 -3.00 -5.98
CA VAL A 122 -20.11 -1.77 -5.60
C VAL A 122 -19.54 -1.16 -6.88
N ALA A 123 -19.78 0.13 -7.11
CA ALA A 123 -19.15 0.88 -8.19
C ALA A 123 -18.00 1.74 -7.64
N ALA A 124 -16.86 1.72 -8.32
CA ALA A 124 -15.69 2.50 -7.96
C ALA A 124 -15.24 3.38 -9.14
N GLY A 125 -15.16 4.69 -8.90
CA GLY A 125 -14.40 5.61 -9.74
C GLY A 125 -12.93 5.53 -9.36
N ALA A 126 -12.08 5.13 -10.30
CA ALA A 126 -10.65 4.98 -10.12
C ALA A 126 -9.88 5.92 -11.05
N SER A 127 -8.61 6.14 -10.73
CA SER A 127 -7.70 6.94 -11.56
C SER A 127 -6.34 6.27 -11.59
N GLY A 128 -5.68 6.35 -12.76
CA GLY A 128 -4.27 6.02 -12.93
C GLY A 128 -3.35 6.83 -11.99
N SER A 129 -3.82 7.91 -11.38
CA SER A 129 -3.06 8.63 -10.35
C SER A 129 -2.83 7.81 -9.08
N PHE A 130 -3.75 6.92 -8.71
CA PHE A 130 -3.64 6.08 -7.50
C PHE A 130 -3.90 4.61 -7.86
N PRO A 131 -3.00 3.97 -8.62
CA PRO A 131 -3.21 2.59 -9.07
C PRO A 131 -3.30 1.63 -7.89
N ALA A 132 -2.56 1.88 -6.81
CA ALA A 132 -2.62 1.07 -5.60
C ALA A 132 -3.99 1.07 -4.91
N LEU A 133 -4.72 2.19 -4.92
CA LEU A 133 -6.09 2.24 -4.39
C LEU A 133 -7.07 1.46 -5.26
N ALA A 134 -6.87 1.49 -6.58
CA ALA A 134 -7.67 0.68 -7.49
C ALA A 134 -7.43 -0.82 -7.24
N VAL A 135 -6.18 -1.24 -7.10
CA VAL A 135 -5.82 -2.62 -6.70
C VAL A 135 -6.43 -2.99 -5.35
N ALA A 136 -6.32 -2.11 -4.36
CA ALA A 136 -6.89 -2.32 -3.03
C ALA A 136 -8.43 -2.52 -3.09
N ALA A 137 -9.12 -1.78 -3.96
CA ALA A 137 -10.57 -1.94 -4.19
C ALA A 137 -10.90 -3.31 -4.80
N TYR A 138 -10.13 -3.81 -5.77
CA TYR A 138 -10.29 -5.17 -6.29
C TYR A 138 -10.08 -6.23 -5.21
N CYS A 139 -9.03 -6.08 -4.38
CA CYS A 139 -8.73 -7.01 -3.30
C CYS A 139 -9.83 -7.02 -2.22
N ALA A 140 -10.30 -5.83 -1.82
CA ALA A 140 -11.40 -5.69 -0.86
C ALA A 140 -12.69 -6.31 -1.41
N ALA A 141 -13.03 -6.03 -2.67
CA ALA A 141 -14.22 -6.59 -3.30
C ALA A 141 -14.17 -8.12 -3.38
N ARG A 142 -13.00 -8.68 -3.71
CA ARG A 142 -12.77 -10.13 -3.73
C ARG A 142 -12.91 -10.75 -2.35
N ALA A 143 -12.34 -10.13 -1.30
CA ALA A 143 -12.43 -10.62 0.07
C ALA A 143 -13.86 -10.56 0.63
N MET A 144 -14.63 -9.52 0.28
CA MET A 144 -16.03 -9.36 0.70
C MET A 144 -17.03 -10.12 -0.19
N GLU A 145 -16.58 -10.79 -1.25
CA GLU A 145 -17.42 -11.49 -2.22
C GLU A 145 -18.53 -10.57 -2.80
N VAL A 146 -18.15 -9.33 -3.15
CA VAL A 146 -19.03 -8.36 -3.82
C VAL A 146 -18.65 -8.19 -5.28
N LYS A 147 -19.62 -7.81 -6.11
CA LYS A 147 -19.39 -7.51 -7.52
C LYS A 147 -18.89 -6.07 -7.67
N LEU A 148 -17.62 -5.92 -8.03
CA LEU A 148 -17.03 -4.60 -8.29
C LEU A 148 -17.22 -4.18 -9.75
N LEU A 149 -17.66 -2.95 -9.96
CA LEU A 149 -17.68 -2.26 -11.25
C LEU A 149 -16.70 -1.08 -11.18
N VAL A 150 -15.62 -1.12 -11.97
CA VAL A 150 -14.60 -0.06 -11.96
C VAL A 150 -14.69 0.77 -13.23
N ILE A 151 -14.76 2.09 -13.06
CA ILE A 151 -14.58 3.07 -14.13
C ILE A 151 -13.26 3.78 -13.84
N VAL A 152 -12.29 3.66 -14.76
CA VAL A 152 -10.94 4.18 -14.54
C VAL A 152 -10.59 5.29 -15.53
N SER A 153 -10.12 6.42 -15.02
CA SER A 153 -9.44 7.41 -15.83
C SER A 153 -7.98 6.99 -16.05
N LEU A 154 -7.55 6.91 -17.31
CA LEU A 154 -6.19 6.47 -17.68
C LEU A 154 -5.12 7.54 -17.42
N GLY A 155 -5.51 8.81 -17.27
CA GLY A 155 -4.59 9.88 -16.90
C GLY A 155 -4.01 9.67 -15.49
N ALA A 156 -2.71 9.93 -15.34
CA ALA A 156 -2.00 9.72 -14.09
C ALA A 156 -1.18 10.96 -13.70
N SER A 157 -1.29 11.37 -12.44
CA SER A 157 -0.37 12.34 -11.85
C SER A 157 1.06 11.77 -11.77
N GLN A 158 2.01 12.61 -11.37
CA GLN A 158 3.33 12.13 -10.95
C GLN A 158 3.19 10.92 -10.01
N TRP A 159 4.09 9.95 -10.17
CA TRP A 159 4.18 8.74 -9.37
C TRP A 159 2.99 7.76 -9.48
N GLY A 160 1.98 8.05 -10.31
CA GLY A 160 0.89 7.14 -10.62
C GLY A 160 1.27 6.07 -11.65
N ALA A 161 0.28 5.48 -12.33
CA ALA A 161 0.46 4.58 -13.47
C ALA A 161 0.82 5.35 -14.77
N ASN A 162 1.84 6.20 -14.69
CA ASN A 162 2.26 7.12 -15.74
C ASN A 162 3.44 6.58 -16.57
N GLN A 163 3.93 5.38 -16.32
CA GLN A 163 4.98 4.78 -17.15
C GLN A 163 4.37 4.35 -18.50
N PRO A 164 4.81 4.89 -19.66
CA PRO A 164 4.18 4.59 -20.95
C PRO A 164 4.16 3.10 -21.30
N ASP A 165 5.22 2.38 -20.95
CA ASP A 165 5.34 0.93 -21.18
C ASP A 165 4.62 0.08 -20.12
N PHE A 166 4.09 0.71 -19.05
CA PHE A 166 3.42 0.04 -17.95
C PHE A 166 2.29 0.90 -17.36
N THR A 167 1.29 1.18 -18.20
CA THR A 167 0.11 1.95 -17.80
C THR A 167 -0.83 1.15 -16.90
N TRP A 168 -1.92 1.78 -16.45
CA TRP A 168 -2.99 1.08 -15.74
C TRP A 168 -3.53 -0.15 -16.49
N LEU A 169 -3.61 -0.09 -17.84
CA LEU A 169 -4.07 -1.23 -18.64
C LEU A 169 -3.11 -2.41 -18.57
N SER A 170 -1.80 -2.15 -18.48
CA SER A 170 -0.80 -3.20 -18.26
C SER A 170 -0.99 -3.84 -16.89
N ILE A 171 -1.15 -3.02 -15.83
CA ILE A 171 -1.40 -3.50 -14.46
C ILE A 171 -2.64 -4.40 -14.42
N GLU A 172 -3.76 -3.94 -14.98
CA GLU A 172 -5.01 -4.69 -15.02
C GLU A 172 -4.84 -6.03 -15.76
N LYS A 173 -4.16 -6.01 -16.91
CA LYS A 173 -3.86 -7.22 -17.68
C LYS A 173 -3.03 -8.22 -16.88
N CYS A 174 -2.00 -7.77 -16.16
CA CYS A 174 -1.17 -8.62 -15.32
C CYS A 174 -2.01 -9.32 -14.24
N LEU A 175 -2.90 -8.58 -13.57
CA LEU A 175 -3.76 -9.11 -12.51
C LEU A 175 -4.83 -10.07 -13.00
N ARG A 176 -5.36 -9.87 -14.23
CA ARG A 176 -6.35 -10.78 -14.84
C ARG A 176 -5.76 -12.12 -15.26
N GLN A 177 -4.45 -12.19 -15.48
CA GLN A 177 -3.74 -13.38 -15.97
C GLN A 177 -3.06 -14.19 -14.86
N ALA A 178 -3.07 -13.69 -13.63
CA ALA A 178 -2.51 -14.34 -12.44
C ALA A 178 -3.56 -15.19 -11.71
#